data_AF-A0AAX2UGN9-F1
#
_entry.id   AF-A0AAX2UGN9-F1
#
_cell.length_a   1.000
_cell.length_b   1.000
_cell.length_c   1.000
_cell.angle_alpha   90.00
_cell.angle_beta   90.00
_cell.angle_gamma   90.00
#
_symmetry.space_group_name_H-M   'P 1'
#
loop_
_entity.id
_entity.type
_entity.pdbx_description
1 polymer ?
#
loop_
_entity_poly.entity_id
_entity_poly.type
_entity_poly.pdbx_seq_one_letter_code
_entity_poly.pdbx_strand_id
1 'polypeptide(L)' 'MVKDFVIKFGRLILDVIVVASFVIALISSLVMMFSVGFFFGLSSLIGSFIALFLSFFVIYLVIDIRDALVNKA' A
#
# COMPACT_ATOMS: atom_id res chain seq x y z
N MET A 1 14.00 23.35 2.81
CA MET A 1 13.76 23.09 4.25
C MET A 1 12.32 22.70 4.56
N VAL A 2 11.32 23.59 4.47
CA VAL A 2 9.90 23.23 4.73
C VAL A 2 9.36 22.24 3.69
N LYS A 3 9.68 22.46 2.41
CA LYS A 3 9.24 21.61 1.29
C LYS A 3 9.77 20.18 1.39
N ASP A 4 11.04 20.01 1.78
CA ASP A 4 11.67 18.70 1.97
C ASP A 4 11.11 17.98 3.19
N PHE A 5 10.78 18.71 4.25
CA PHE A 5 10.11 18.16 5.43
C PHE A 5 8.72 17.64 5.07
N VAL A 6 7.90 18.41 4.34
CA VAL A 6 6.56 17.99 3.90
C VAL A 6 6.61 16.77 2.96
N ILE A 7 7.57 16.71 2.04
CA ILE A 7 7.72 15.56 1.12
C ILE A 7 8.15 14.31 1.90
N LYS A 8 9.08 14.44 2.84
CA LYS A 8 9.56 13.33 3.68
C LYS A 8 8.48 12.83 4.64
N PHE A 9 7.67 13.74 5.19
CA PHE A 9 6.52 13.42 6.03
C PHE A 9 5.40 12.73 5.23
N GLY A 10 5.15 13.18 4.00
CA GLY A 10 4.21 12.57 3.08
C GLY A 10 4.58 11.12 2.75
N ARG A 11 5.86 10.86 2.45
CA ARG A 11 6.35 9.49 2.20
C ARG A 11 6.21 8.61 3.45
N LEU A 12 6.54 9.13 4.63
CA LEU A 12 6.40 8.40 5.90
C LEU A 12 4.94 8.01 6.18
N ILE A 13 3.99 8.94 5.99
CA ILE A 13 2.55 8.64 6.13
C ILE A 13 2.13 7.55 5.15
N LEU A 14 2.61 7.62 3.90
CA LEU A 14 2.30 6.64 2.86
C LEU A 14 2.80 5.25 3.26
N ASP A 15 4.03 5.15 3.74
CA ASP A 15 4.63 3.89 4.23
C ASP A 15 3.80 3.29 5.39
N VAL A 16 3.35 4.13 6.33
CA VAL A 16 2.49 3.69 7.45
C VAL A 16 1.14 3.18 6.93
N ILE A 17 0.53 3.87 5.96
CA ILE A 17 -0.74 3.46 5.36
C ILE A 17 -0.59 2.14 4.61
N VAL A 18 0.53 1.93 3.92
CA VAL A 18 0.80 0.67 3.21
C VAL A 18 0.79 -0.49 4.20
N VAL A 19 1.59 -0.38 5.28
CA VAL A 19 1.67 -1.43 6.30
C VAL A 19 0.31 -1.67 6.95
N ALA A 20 -0.40 -0.60 7.34
CA ALA A 20 -1.74 -0.72 7.93
C ALA A 20 -2.72 -1.41 6.97
N SER A 21 -2.67 -1.10 5.68
CA SER A 21 -3.54 -1.69 4.66
C SER A 21 -3.32 -3.19 4.51
N PHE A 22 -2.05 -3.65 4.50
CA PHE A 22 -1.73 -5.08 4.48
C PHE A 22 -2.18 -5.80 5.74
N VAL A 23 -2.03 -5.19 6.91
CA VAL A 23 -2.51 -5.76 8.18
C VAL A 23 -4.04 -5.89 8.18
N ILE A 24 -4.76 -4.86 7.72
CA ILE A 24 -6.22 -4.89 7.62
C ILE A 24 -6.68 -5.95 6.62
N ALA A 25 -6.03 -6.05 5.46
CA ALA A 25 -6.33 -7.10 4.47
C ALA A 25 -6.14 -8.49 5.08
N LEU A 26 -5.04 -8.73 5.79
CA LEU A 26 -4.78 -10.00 6.46
C LEU A 26 -5.84 -10.33 7.51
N ILE A 27 -6.18 -9.39 8.40
CA ILE A 27 -7.19 -9.60 9.44
C ILE A 27 -8.57 -9.86 8.81
N SER A 28 -8.99 -9.03 7.86
CA SER A 28 -10.31 -9.16 7.21
C SER A 28 -10.45 -10.49 6.46
N SER A 29 -9.42 -10.92 5.73
CA SER A 29 -9.43 -12.21 5.05
C SER A 29 -9.41 -13.39 6.02
N LEU A 30 -8.67 -13.30 7.14
CA LEU A 30 -8.71 -14.32 8.20
C LEU A 30 -10.11 -14.43 8.79
N VAL A 31 -10.75 -13.30 9.14
CA VAL A 31 -12.14 -13.29 9.63
C VAL A 31 -13.06 -13.99 8.62
N MET A 32 -12.91 -13.68 7.33
CA MET A 32 -13.70 -14.29 6.26
C MET A 32 -13.49 -15.81 6.13
N MET A 33 -12.27 -16.31 6.38
CA MET A 33 -12.00 -17.76 6.40
C MET A 33 -12.85 -18.47 7.46
N PHE A 34 -13.03 -17.86 8.63
CA PHE A 34 -13.81 -18.42 9.73
C PHE A 34 -15.32 -18.19 9.59
N SER A 35 -15.74 -17.10 8.94
CA SER A 35 -17.16 -16.71 8.89
C SER A 35 -17.91 -17.17 7.63
N VAL A 36 -17.24 -17.19 6.47
CA VAL A 36 -17.86 -17.53 5.16
C VAL A 36 -17.32 -18.85 4.62
N GLY A 37 -16.04 -19.13 4.88
CA GLY A 37 -15.40 -20.38 4.49
C GLY A 37 -13.96 -20.15 4.04
N PHE A 38 -13.13 -21.17 4.27
CA PHE A 38 -11.69 -21.09 4.06
C PHE A 38 -11.31 -20.62 2.64
N PHE A 39 -11.91 -21.20 1.60
CA PHE A 39 -11.59 -20.85 0.21
C PHE A 39 -11.98 -19.41 -0.16
N PHE A 40 -13.06 -18.87 0.42
CA PHE A 40 -13.46 -17.47 0.22
C PHE A 40 -12.51 -16.50 0.91
N GLY A 41 -12.12 -16.81 2.16
CA GLY A 41 -11.12 -15.99 2.84
C GLY A 41 -9.74 -16.08 2.18
N LEU A 42 -9.35 -17.24 1.63
CA LEU A 42 -8.10 -17.41 0.89
C LEU A 42 -8.09 -16.62 -0.43
N SER A 43 -9.17 -16.66 -1.20
CA SER A 43 -9.27 -15.87 -2.44
C SER A 43 -9.30 -14.37 -2.15
N SER A 44 -9.98 -13.94 -1.09
CA SER A 44 -9.94 -12.57 -0.59
C SER A 44 -8.53 -12.14 -0.20
N LEU A 45 -7.76 -12.98 0.49
CA LEU A 45 -6.39 -12.68 0.91
C LEU A 45 -5.48 -12.47 -0.30
N ILE A 46 -5.51 -13.40 -1.25
CA ILE A 46 -4.68 -13.33 -2.46
C ILE A 46 -5.09 -12.11 -3.29
N GLY A 47 -6.38 -11.90 -3.52
CA GLY A 47 -6.89 -10.78 -4.31
C GLY A 47 -6.55 -9.43 -3.69
N SER A 48 -6.72 -9.28 -2.38
CA SER A 48 -6.40 -8.04 -1.66
C SER A 48 -4.89 -7.75 -1.66
N PHE A 49 -4.04 -8.77 -1.47
CA PHE A 49 -2.59 -8.59 -1.52
C PHE A 49 -2.11 -8.15 -2.90
N ILE A 50 -2.62 -8.78 -3.98
CA ILE A 50 -2.28 -8.38 -5.36
C ILE A 50 -2.74 -6.94 -5.62
N ALA A 51 -3.98 -6.60 -5.24
CA ALA A 51 -4.53 -5.26 -5.46
C ALA A 51 -3.77 -4.17 -4.69
N LEU A 52 -3.45 -4.41 -3.41
CA LEU A 52 -2.67 -3.47 -2.59
C LEU A 52 -1.25 -3.33 -3.12
N PHE A 53 -0.60 -4.45 -3.47
CA PHE A 53 0.74 -4.41 -4.03
C PHE A 53 0.80 -3.59 -5.32
N LEU A 54 -0.09 -3.83 -6.27
CA LEU A 54 -0.16 -3.07 -7.52
C LEU A 54 -0.48 -1.60 -7.28
N SER A 55 -1.42 -1.29 -6.39
CA SER A 55 -1.82 0.09 -6.09
C SER A 55 -0.65 0.89 -5.54
N PHE A 56 0.03 0.38 -4.51
CA PHE A 56 1.17 1.08 -3.92
C PHE A 56 2.37 1.11 -4.85
N PHE A 57 2.62 0.04 -5.62
CA PHE A 57 3.68 0.03 -6.63
C PHE A 57 3.53 1.21 -7.61
N VAL A 58 2.33 1.43 -8.15
CA VAL A 58 2.07 2.55 -9.06
C VAL A 58 2.29 3.90 -8.35
N ILE A 59 1.83 4.04 -7.11
CA ILE A 59 2.00 5.28 -6.34
C ILE A 59 3.50 5.59 -6.13
N TYR A 60 4.28 4.60 -5.67
CA TYR A 60 5.72 4.78 -5.49
C TYR A 60 6.45 5.04 -6.82
N LEU A 61 6.05 4.37 -7.90
CA LEU A 61 6.62 4.59 -9.23
C LEU A 61 6.40 6.03 -9.71
N VAL A 62 5.19 6.58 -9.53
CA VAL A 62 4.88 7.96 -9.90
C VAL A 62 5.70 8.96 -9.08
N ILE A 63 5.86 8.70 -7.78
CA ILE A 63 6.70 9.53 -6.91
C ILE A 63 8.16 9.49 -7.40
N ASP A 64 8.67 8.30 -7.72
CA ASP A 64 10.05 8.13 -8.18
C ASP A 64 10.31 8.84 -9.52
N ILE A 65 9.40 8.71 -10.49
CA ILE A 65 9.46 9.45 -11.76
C ILE A 65 9.47 10.96 -11.52
N ARG A 66 8.58 11.46 -10.65
CA ARG A 66 8.51 12.89 -10.32
C ARG A 66 9.82 13.38 -9.70
N ASP A 67 10.38 12.63 -8.76
CA ASP A 67 11.63 12.99 -8.10
C ASP A 67 12.82 12.97 -9.09
N ALA A 68 12.84 12.01 -10.03
CA ALA A 68 13.84 11.94 -11.09
C ALA A 68 13.76 13.11 -12.09
N LEU A 69 12.55 13.59 -12.40
CA LEU A 69 12.34 14.75 -13.29
C LEU A 69 12.74 16.07 -12.62
N VAL A 70 12.43 16.24 -11.33
CA VAL A 70 12.77 17.45 -10.58
C VAL A 70 14.28 17.58 -10.38
N ASN A 71 15.00 16.47 -10.18
CA ASN A 71 16.46 16.49 -9.97
C ASN A 71 17.29 16.54 -11.28
N LYS A 72 16.65 16.50 -12.45
CA LYS A 72 17.31 16.66 -13.76
C LYS A 72 17.26 18.08 -14.31
N ALA A 73 16.56 19.00 -13.65
CA ALA A 73 16.51 20.44 -13.96
C ALA A 73 17.43 21.23 -13.01
#